data_AF-A0A356U7N3-F1
#
_entry.id   AF-A0A356U7N3-F1
#
_cell.length_a   1.000
_cell.length_b   1.000
_cell.length_c   1.000
_cell.angle_alpha   90.00
_cell.angle_beta   90.00
_cell.angle_gamma   90.00
#
_symmetry.space_group_name_H-M   'P 1'
#
loop_
_entity.id
_entity.type
_entity.pdbx_description
1 polymer ?
#
loop_
_entity_poly.entity_id
_entity_poly.type
_entity_poly.pdbx_seq_one_letter_code
_entity_poly.pdbx_strand_id
1 'polypeptide(L)'
;ISSMIDDVIEEVVNSYAGEIKYSDDWDLPGLLAYVEQHILPRVDFTIDELKGMTRRDMKDFLQERTHSLYEEREAELGSETMRELERAIMLRIIDDKWMDHIDAMDQLRNGINLRAYGQRDPLVEYKFEAFNAFEAMVYSIKEDVVRYILRVKVVQQPQERQTFVNQGEEEAEKKP
;
A
#
# COMPACT_ATOMS: atom_id res chain seq x y z
N ILE A 1 5.94 -7.72 -3.08
CA ILE A 1 5.64 -6.28 -3.31
C ILE A 1 5.41 -5.99 -4.78
N SER A 2 6.33 -6.36 -5.68
CA SER A 2 6.14 -6.20 -7.14
C SER A 2 4.75 -6.70 -7.64
N SER A 3 4.32 -7.92 -7.29
CA SER A 3 2.97 -8.39 -7.65
C SER A 3 1.83 -7.55 -7.06
N MET A 4 1.99 -6.97 -5.87
CA MET A 4 0.96 -6.10 -5.26
C MET A 4 0.89 -4.76 -5.99
N ILE A 5 2.02 -4.25 -6.49
CA ILE A 5 2.04 -3.06 -7.34
C ILE A 5 1.23 -3.34 -8.61
N ASP A 6 1.46 -4.48 -9.24
CA ASP A 6 0.76 -4.86 -10.47
C ASP A 6 -0.74 -4.97 -10.25
N ASP A 7 -1.15 -5.67 -9.19
CA ASP A 7 -2.57 -5.84 -8.81
C ASP A 7 -3.26 -4.49 -8.54
N VAL A 8 -2.59 -3.59 -7.80
CA VAL A 8 -3.15 -2.26 -7.46
C VAL A 8 -3.31 -1.41 -8.72
N ILE A 9 -2.30 -1.37 -9.59
CA ILE A 9 -2.37 -0.61 -10.84
C ILE A 9 -3.43 -1.19 -11.76
N GLU A 10 -3.53 -2.51 -11.84
CA GLU A 10 -4.57 -3.16 -12.63
C GLU A 10 -5.97 -2.74 -12.19
N GLU A 11 -6.27 -2.81 -10.89
CA GLU A 11 -7.58 -2.46 -10.35
C GLU A 11 -7.90 -0.98 -10.54
N VAL A 12 -6.93 -0.10 -10.28
CA VAL A 12 -7.07 1.34 -10.50
C VAL A 12 -7.39 1.61 -11.98
N VAL A 13 -6.58 1.12 -12.92
CA VAL A 13 -6.82 1.34 -14.35
C VAL A 13 -8.17 0.76 -14.79
N ASN A 14 -8.55 -0.42 -14.30
CA ASN A 14 -9.85 -1.02 -14.60
C ASN A 14 -11.01 -0.15 -14.11
N SER A 15 -10.91 0.43 -12.91
CA SER A 15 -11.95 1.26 -12.31
C SER A 15 -12.23 2.54 -13.11
N TYR A 16 -11.20 3.16 -13.70
CA TYR A 16 -11.32 4.36 -14.52
C TYR A 16 -11.65 4.05 -15.99
N ALA A 17 -11.26 2.89 -16.50
CA ALA A 17 -11.52 2.50 -17.89
C ALA A 17 -12.98 2.10 -18.16
N GLY A 18 -13.64 1.45 -17.20
CA GLY A 18 -15.01 0.94 -17.39
C GLY A 18 -15.12 -0.01 -18.58
N GLU A 19 -16.01 0.30 -19.54
CA GLU A 19 -16.15 -0.44 -20.81
C GLU A 19 -15.43 0.24 -21.99
N ILE A 20 -14.79 1.39 -21.75
CA ILE A 20 -14.23 2.24 -22.79
C ILE A 20 -12.84 1.73 -23.19
N LYS A 21 -12.63 1.53 -24.50
CA LYS A 21 -11.39 0.94 -25.02
C LYS A 21 -10.19 1.88 -24.97
N TYR A 22 -10.39 3.15 -25.29
CA TYR A 22 -9.35 4.17 -25.40
C TYR A 22 -9.53 5.22 -24.30
N SER A 23 -8.42 5.75 -23.81
CA SER A 23 -8.38 6.63 -22.65
C SER A 23 -8.94 8.04 -22.88
N ASP A 24 -9.26 8.41 -24.13
CA ASP A 24 -9.77 9.73 -24.50
C ASP A 24 -11.04 10.13 -23.72
N ASP A 25 -11.90 9.16 -23.44
CA ASP A 25 -13.17 9.36 -22.73
C ASP A 25 -13.11 8.92 -21.26
N TRP A 26 -11.93 8.59 -20.73
CA TRP A 26 -11.77 8.27 -19.31
C TRP A 26 -11.70 9.54 -18.46
N ASP A 27 -11.96 9.41 -17.16
CA ASP A 27 -11.61 10.44 -16.18
C ASP A 27 -10.09 10.42 -15.91
N LEU A 28 -9.31 10.85 -16.90
CA LEU A 28 -7.85 11.00 -16.80
C LEU A 28 -7.42 11.96 -15.68
N PRO A 29 -8.09 13.11 -15.44
CA PRO A 29 -7.79 13.95 -14.29
C PRO A 29 -7.95 13.21 -12.96
N GLY A 30 -9.03 12.46 -12.78
CA GLY A 30 -9.27 11.66 -11.59
C GLY A 30 -8.25 10.54 -11.43
N LEU A 31 -7.91 9.82 -12.51
CA LEU A 31 -6.90 8.78 -12.51
C LEU A 31 -5.53 9.35 -12.09
N LEU A 32 -5.11 10.47 -12.69
CA LEU A 32 -3.83 11.10 -12.38
C LEU A 32 -3.77 11.55 -10.92
N ALA A 33 -4.82 12.21 -10.43
CA ALA A 33 -4.91 12.63 -9.03
C ALA A 33 -4.83 11.43 -8.06
N TYR A 34 -5.50 10.32 -8.40
CA TYR A 34 -5.44 9.10 -7.60
C TYR A 34 -4.03 8.50 -7.59
N VAL A 35 -3.42 8.37 -8.77
CA VAL A 35 -2.06 7.84 -8.93
C VAL A 35 -1.07 8.70 -8.15
N GLU A 36 -1.15 10.03 -8.26
CA GLU A 36 -0.32 10.95 -7.48
C GLU A 36 -0.49 10.78 -5.96
N GLN A 37 -1.74 10.68 -5.51
CA GLN A 37 -2.08 10.63 -4.09
C GLN A 37 -1.76 9.27 -3.45
N HIS A 38 -1.76 8.18 -4.20
CA HIS A 38 -1.72 6.83 -3.63
C HIS A 38 -0.56 5.97 -4.10
N ILE A 39 -0.01 6.22 -5.29
CA ILE A 39 0.97 5.32 -5.93
C ILE A 39 2.28 6.06 -6.19
N LEU A 40 2.27 7.06 -7.07
CA LEU A 40 3.44 7.79 -7.52
C LEU A 40 3.48 9.17 -6.85
N PRO A 41 4.24 9.39 -5.77
CA PRO A 41 4.33 10.69 -5.10
C PRO A 41 4.92 11.80 -5.98
N ARG A 42 5.51 11.44 -7.12
CA ARG A 42 5.92 12.36 -8.18
C ARG A 42 5.59 11.70 -9.51
N VAL A 43 4.75 12.35 -10.30
CA VAL A 43 4.51 11.98 -11.70
C VAL A 43 5.34 12.88 -12.60
N ASP A 44 5.91 12.28 -13.64
CA ASP A 44 6.71 12.94 -14.67
C ASP A 44 5.98 13.04 -16.01
N PHE A 45 4.72 12.62 -16.04
CA PHE A 45 3.88 12.56 -17.24
C PHE A 45 2.66 13.48 -17.15
N THR A 46 2.10 13.82 -18.30
CA THR A 46 0.94 14.72 -18.42
C THR A 46 -0.29 13.99 -18.93
N ILE A 47 -1.49 14.56 -18.72
CA ILE A 47 -2.75 14.01 -19.25
C ILE A 47 -2.68 13.81 -20.77
N ASP A 48 -2.02 14.72 -21.50
CA ASP A 48 -1.92 14.62 -22.96
C ASP A 48 -1.09 13.41 -23.42
N GLU A 49 -0.13 12.96 -22.62
CA GLU A 49 0.63 11.73 -22.89
C GLU A 49 -0.20 10.47 -22.65
N LEU A 50 -1.22 10.55 -21.78
CA LEU A 50 -2.07 9.42 -21.44
C LEU A 50 -3.22 9.19 -22.43
N LYS A 51 -3.55 10.17 -23.28
CA LYS A 51 -4.66 10.09 -24.26
C LYS A 51 -4.36 9.06 -25.36
N GLY A 52 -5.41 8.41 -25.87
CA GLY A 52 -5.29 7.40 -26.92
C GLY A 52 -4.70 6.06 -26.48
N MET A 53 -4.26 5.93 -25.22
CA MET A 53 -3.77 4.68 -24.67
C MET A 53 -4.91 3.66 -24.53
N THR A 54 -4.60 2.40 -24.80
CA THR A 54 -5.52 1.32 -24.40
C THR A 54 -5.34 1.00 -22.92
N ARG A 55 -6.28 0.24 -22.36
CA ARG A 55 -6.17 -0.31 -21.00
C ARG A 55 -4.86 -1.01 -20.72
N ARG A 56 -4.39 -1.83 -21.66
CA ARG A 56 -3.13 -2.54 -21.49
C ARG A 56 -1.97 -1.56 -21.48
N ASP A 57 -1.94 -0.64 -22.44
CA ASP A 57 -0.82 0.31 -22.57
C ASP A 57 -0.74 1.22 -21.33
N MET A 58 -1.88 1.65 -20.78
CA MET A 58 -1.93 2.40 -19.51
C MET A 58 -1.41 1.60 -18.32
N LYS A 59 -1.79 0.31 -18.21
CA LYS A 59 -1.29 -0.57 -17.15
C LYS A 59 0.23 -0.69 -17.23
N ASP A 60 0.74 -1.06 -18.40
CA ASP A 60 2.17 -1.24 -18.63
C ASP A 60 2.94 0.06 -18.32
N PHE A 61 2.42 1.20 -18.79
CA PHE A 61 2.99 2.54 -18.58
C PHE A 61 3.12 2.91 -17.09
N LEU A 62 2.08 2.66 -16.29
CA LEU A 62 2.07 2.95 -14.85
C LEU A 62 2.89 1.93 -14.06
N GLN A 63 2.85 0.65 -14.44
CA GLN A 63 3.62 -0.42 -13.81
C GLN A 63 5.12 -0.15 -13.95
N GLU A 64 5.60 0.15 -15.15
CA GLU A 64 7.01 0.44 -15.40
C GLU A 64 7.54 1.57 -14.50
N ARG A 65 6.78 2.67 -14.38
CA ARG A 65 7.16 3.82 -13.54
C ARG A 65 7.13 3.48 -12.06
N THR A 66 6.15 2.71 -11.63
CA THR A 66 6.01 2.34 -10.22
C THR A 66 7.07 1.34 -9.77
N HIS A 67 7.42 0.36 -10.62
CA HIS A 67 8.56 -0.53 -10.38
C HIS A 67 9.88 0.23 -10.38
N SER A 68 10.08 1.15 -11.35
CA SER A 68 11.28 2.00 -11.38
C SER A 68 11.46 2.80 -10.09
N LEU A 69 10.38 3.39 -9.57
CA LEU A 69 10.42 4.08 -8.29
C LEU A 69 10.74 3.13 -7.13
N TYR A 70 10.12 1.94 -7.09
CA TYR A 70 10.41 0.94 -6.08
C TYR A 70 11.89 0.51 -6.10
N GLU A 71 12.48 0.32 -7.28
CA GLU A 71 13.90 -0.01 -7.46
C GLU A 71 14.82 1.13 -7.00
N GLU A 72 14.49 2.38 -7.31
CA GLU A 72 15.21 3.55 -6.81
C GLU A 72 15.22 3.56 -5.28
N ARG A 73 14.07 3.29 -4.65
CA ARG A 73 13.98 3.21 -3.18
C ARG A 73 14.80 2.06 -2.60
N GLU A 74 14.76 0.88 -3.21
CA GLU A 74 15.56 -0.26 -2.75
C GLU A 74 17.06 0.04 -2.86
N ALA A 75 17.48 0.77 -3.91
CA ALA A 75 18.87 1.23 -4.06
C ALA A 75 19.27 2.29 -3.02
N GLU A 76 18.38 3.23 -2.68
CA GLU A 76 18.63 4.27 -1.66
C GLU A 76 18.74 3.69 -0.24
N LEU A 77 17.88 2.73 0.10
CA LEU A 77 17.80 2.16 1.46
C LEU A 77 18.72 0.96 1.66
N GLY A 78 19.07 0.26 0.59
CA GLY A 78 19.72 -1.04 0.64
C GLY A 78 18.73 -2.18 0.82
N SER A 79 19.02 -3.32 0.19
CA SER A 79 18.08 -4.44 0.10
C SER A 79 17.69 -5.01 1.47
N GLU A 80 18.64 -5.18 2.41
CA GLU A 80 18.32 -5.73 3.74
C GLU A 80 17.32 -4.86 4.51
N THR A 81 17.58 -3.56 4.62
CA THR A 81 16.69 -2.58 5.26
C THR A 81 15.36 -2.50 4.53
N MET A 82 15.36 -2.57 3.20
CA MET A 82 14.12 -2.60 2.41
C MET A 82 13.26 -3.82 2.76
N ARG A 83 13.84 -5.02 2.87
CA ARG A 83 13.10 -6.24 3.24
C ARG A 83 12.55 -6.17 4.68
N GLU A 84 13.29 -5.58 5.60
CA GLU A 84 12.82 -5.33 6.97
C GLU A 84 11.64 -4.36 6.99
N LEU A 85 11.75 -3.25 6.24
CA LEU A 85 10.71 -2.25 6.10
C LEU A 85 9.43 -2.85 5.49
N GLU A 86 9.55 -3.63 4.41
CA GLU A 86 8.44 -4.34 3.79
C GLU A 86 7.68 -5.22 4.78
N ARG A 87 8.41 -6.03 5.57
CA ARG A 87 7.80 -6.91 6.58
C ARG A 87 7.11 -6.10 7.68
N ALA A 88 7.77 -5.06 8.20
CA ALA A 88 7.22 -4.24 9.27
C ALA A 88 5.94 -3.51 8.85
N ILE A 89 5.95 -2.91 7.65
CA ILE A 89 4.78 -2.22 7.08
C ILE A 89 3.65 -3.21 6.81
N MET A 90 3.95 -4.34 6.19
CA MET A 90 2.94 -5.35 5.84
C MET A 90 2.26 -5.91 7.08
N LEU A 91 3.03 -6.31 8.10
CA LEU A 91 2.46 -6.83 9.35
C LEU A 91 1.55 -5.81 10.01
N ARG A 92 2.01 -4.55 10.14
CA ARG A 92 1.21 -3.48 10.74
C ARG A 92 -0.12 -3.27 10.01
N ILE A 93 -0.07 -3.18 8.67
CA ILE A 93 -1.27 -2.93 7.87
C ILE A 93 -2.23 -4.12 7.94
N ILE A 94 -1.73 -5.36 7.90
CA ILE A 94 -2.57 -6.55 8.04
C ILE A 94 -3.26 -6.55 9.40
N ASP A 95 -2.53 -6.29 10.49
CA ASP A 95 -3.09 -6.28 11.84
C ASP A 95 -4.21 -5.22 11.97
N ASP A 96 -3.95 -3.99 11.49
CA ASP A 96 -4.92 -2.90 11.52
C ASP A 96 -6.18 -3.26 10.72
N LYS A 97 -6.03 -3.72 9.47
CA LYS A 97 -7.16 -4.04 8.58
C LYS A 97 -7.94 -5.26 9.02
N TRP A 98 -7.27 -6.26 9.61
CA TRP A 98 -7.93 -7.47 10.10
C TRP A 98 -8.80 -7.18 11.31
N MET A 99 -8.33 -6.32 12.23
CA MET A 99 -9.13 -5.88 13.36
C MET A 99 -10.40 -5.15 12.90
N ASP A 100 -10.25 -4.18 12.00
CA ASP A 100 -11.39 -3.46 11.41
C ASP A 100 -12.39 -4.42 10.71
N HIS A 101 -11.86 -5.44 10.03
CA HIS A 101 -12.68 -6.45 9.37
C HIS A 101 -13.47 -7.31 10.36
N ILE A 102 -12.88 -7.75 11.47
CA ILE A 102 -13.60 -8.49 12.52
C ILE A 102 -14.76 -7.66 13.05
N ASP A 103 -14.53 -6.39 13.35
CA ASP A 103 -15.56 -5.48 13.85
C ASP A 103 -16.68 -5.29 12.81
N ALA A 104 -16.34 -5.13 11.53
CA ALA A 104 -17.30 -5.05 10.44
C ALA A 104 -18.11 -6.35 10.28
N MET A 105 -17.48 -7.51 10.45
CA MET A 105 -18.13 -8.82 10.36
C MET A 105 -19.11 -9.06 11.50
N ASP A 106 -18.79 -8.61 12.72
CA ASP A 106 -19.70 -8.66 13.86
C ASP A 106 -20.93 -7.75 13.64
N GLN A 107 -20.73 -6.55 13.09
CA GLN A 107 -21.83 -5.66 12.72
C GLN A 107 -22.71 -6.27 11.63
N LEU A 108 -22.10 -6.84 10.59
CA LEU A 108 -22.80 -7.51 9.49
C LEU A 108 -23.66 -8.66 10.01
N ARG A 109 -23.11 -9.50 10.90
CA ARG A 109 -23.82 -10.61 11.53
C ARG A 109 -25.04 -10.14 12.34
N ASN A 110 -24.90 -9.04 13.09
CA ASN A 110 -26.00 -8.48 13.87
C ASN A 110 -27.09 -7.85 12.98
N GLY A 111 -26.68 -7.24 11.86
CA GLY A 111 -27.58 -6.56 10.92
C GLY A 111 -28.32 -7.50 9.95
N ILE A 112 -27.81 -8.70 9.67
CA ILE A 112 -28.41 -9.60 8.66
C ILE A 112 -29.80 -10.09 9.07
N ASN A 113 -30.06 -10.23 10.37
CA ASN A 113 -31.36 -10.67 10.89
C ASN A 113 -32.47 -9.64 10.61
N LEU A 114 -32.13 -8.36 10.49
CA LEU A 114 -33.09 -7.30 10.16
C LEU A 114 -33.43 -7.28 8.66
N ARG A 115 -32.56 -7.85 7.80
CA ARG A 115 -32.72 -7.91 6.33
C ARG A 115 -33.43 -9.17 5.83
N ALA A 116 -33.62 -10.17 6.70
CA ALA A 116 -34.29 -11.44 6.43
C ALA A 116 -35.77 -11.31 5.99
N TYR A 117 -36.37 -10.12 6.09
CA TYR A 117 -37.75 -9.86 5.66
C TYR A 117 -37.94 -9.90 4.11
N GLY A 118 -36.85 -9.96 3.33
CA GLY A 118 -36.85 -9.84 1.87
C GLY A 118 -36.90 -11.14 1.05
N GLN A 119 -37.41 -12.26 1.58
CA GLN A 119 -37.51 -13.57 0.88
C GLN A 119 -36.17 -14.24 0.48
N ARG A 120 -35.03 -13.63 0.79
CA ARG A 120 -33.70 -14.22 0.57
C ARG A 120 -33.16 -14.87 1.84
N ASP A 121 -32.44 -15.97 1.69
CA ASP A 121 -31.83 -16.69 2.81
C ASP A 121 -30.75 -15.80 3.47
N PRO A 122 -30.92 -15.42 4.75
CA PRO A 122 -29.97 -14.55 5.45
C PRO A 122 -28.55 -15.11 5.49
N LEU A 123 -28.40 -16.44 5.52
CA LEU A 123 -27.09 -17.07 5.54
C LEU A 123 -26.36 -16.90 4.20
N VAL A 124 -27.11 -16.92 3.08
CA VAL A 124 -26.55 -16.72 1.74
C VAL A 124 -26.09 -15.27 1.56
N GLU A 125 -26.94 -14.32 1.95
CA GLU A 125 -26.59 -12.89 1.90
C GLU A 125 -25.41 -12.56 2.79
N TYR A 126 -25.38 -13.10 4.02
CA TYR A 126 -24.22 -12.95 4.91
C TYR A 126 -22.93 -13.41 4.25
N LYS A 127 -22.93 -14.61 3.66
CA LYS A 127 -21.73 -15.16 3.00
C LYS A 127 -21.28 -14.30 1.83
N PHE A 128 -22.22 -13.80 1.03
CA PHE A 128 -21.91 -12.96 -0.12
C PHE A 128 -21.32 -11.61 0.32
N GLU A 129 -21.97 -10.92 1.26
CA GLU A 129 -21.47 -9.65 1.80
C GLU A 129 -20.13 -9.81 2.53
N ALA A 130 -19.97 -10.90 3.31
CA ALA A 130 -18.73 -11.22 3.99
C ALA A 130 -17.57 -11.42 3.01
N PHE A 131 -17.82 -12.13 1.92
CA PHE A 131 -16.81 -12.40 0.90
C PHE A 131 -16.38 -11.10 0.19
N ASN A 132 -17.33 -10.26 -0.22
CA ASN A 132 -17.02 -8.96 -0.83
C ASN A 132 -16.24 -8.05 0.14
N ALA A 133 -16.60 -8.04 1.43
CA ALA A 133 -15.88 -7.29 2.45
C ALA A 133 -14.46 -7.81 2.66
N PHE A 134 -14.25 -9.13 2.58
CA PHE A 134 -12.92 -9.74 2.64
C PHE A 134 -12.08 -9.37 1.42
N GLU A 135 -12.62 -9.45 0.20
CA GLU A 135 -11.91 -9.04 -1.02
C GLU A 135 -11.52 -7.56 -0.97
N ALA A 136 -12.43 -6.70 -0.52
CA ALA A 136 -12.16 -5.27 -0.33
C ALA A 136 -11.05 -5.01 0.71
N MET A 137 -11.06 -5.76 1.82
CA MET A 137 -9.99 -5.69 2.82
C MET A 137 -8.64 -6.12 2.22
N VAL A 138 -8.59 -7.25 1.51
CA VAL A 138 -7.36 -7.74 0.87
C VAL A 138 -6.82 -6.72 -0.13
N TYR A 139 -7.68 -6.12 -0.95
CA TYR A 139 -7.29 -5.06 -1.87
C TYR A 139 -6.74 -3.84 -1.11
N SER A 140 -7.44 -3.38 -0.06
CA SER A 140 -7.01 -2.24 0.75
C SER A 140 -5.65 -2.49 1.43
N ILE A 141 -5.36 -3.72 1.87
CA ILE A 141 -4.04 -4.10 2.38
C ILE A 141 -2.97 -3.91 1.30
N LYS A 142 -3.19 -4.43 0.09
CA LYS A 142 -2.23 -4.29 -1.02
C LYS A 142 -1.98 -2.82 -1.34
N GLU A 143 -3.06 -2.04 -1.44
CA GLU A 143 -2.99 -0.62 -1.75
C GLU A 143 -2.20 0.16 -0.71
N ASP A 144 -2.51 -0.03 0.58
CA ASP A 144 -1.81 0.66 1.66
C ASP A 144 -0.34 0.22 1.71
N VAL A 145 -0.03 -1.08 1.56
CA VAL A 145 1.36 -1.57 1.55
C VAL A 145 2.17 -0.87 0.45
N VAL A 146 1.64 -0.82 -0.77
CA VAL A 146 2.29 -0.14 -1.91
C VAL A 146 2.48 1.34 -1.61
N ARG A 147 1.41 2.02 -1.16
CA ARG A 147 1.42 3.45 -0.82
C ARG A 147 2.47 3.79 0.23
N TYR A 148 2.53 3.03 1.32
CA TYR A 148 3.46 3.29 2.41
C TYR A 148 4.90 3.03 1.96
N ILE A 149 5.18 1.89 1.34
CA ILE A 149 6.53 1.54 0.86
C ILE A 149 7.09 2.62 -0.07
N LEU A 150 6.29 3.09 -1.04
CA LEU A 150 6.74 4.10 -2.00
C LEU A 150 6.90 5.50 -1.41
N ARG A 151 6.38 5.76 -0.20
CA ARG A 151 6.38 7.08 0.44
C ARG A 151 7.24 7.20 1.69
N VAL A 152 7.61 6.09 2.33
CA VAL A 152 8.41 6.12 3.55
C VAL A 152 9.70 6.90 3.32
N LYS A 153 9.99 7.82 4.22
CA LYS A 153 11.31 8.44 4.36
C LYS A 153 11.94 7.81 5.58
N VAL A 154 13.03 7.07 5.40
CA VAL A 154 13.77 6.53 6.53
C VAL A 154 14.49 7.69 7.20
N VAL A 155 13.98 8.10 8.37
CA VAL A 155 14.71 9.01 9.26
C VAL A 155 15.79 8.15 9.90
N GLN A 156 17.04 8.32 9.45
CA GLN A 156 18.16 7.69 10.13
C GLN A 156 18.20 8.24 11.56
N GLN A 157 17.88 7.40 12.55
CA GLN A 157 18.17 7.76 13.94
C GLN A 157 19.69 7.91 14.06
N PRO A 158 20.20 9.01 14.65
CA PRO A 158 21.62 9.11 14.95
C PRO A 158 21.96 7.93 15.86
N GLN A 159 22.87 7.06 15.42
CA GLN A 159 23.35 5.95 16.24
C GLN A 159 23.73 6.50 17.62
N GLU A 160 23.10 5.97 18.67
CA GLU A 160 23.46 6.30 20.05
C GLU A 160 24.97 6.09 20.18
N ARG A 161 25.68 7.19 20.47
CA ARG A 161 27.12 7.15 20.76
C ARG A 161 27.29 6.15 21.90
N GLN A 162 27.88 5.00 21.60
CA GLN A 162 28.38 4.08 22.62
C GLN A 162 29.33 4.88 23.50
N THR A 163 28.88 5.28 24.69
CA THR A 163 29.74 5.87 25.70
C THR A 163 30.64 4.75 26.19
N PHE A 164 31.85 4.67 25.61
CA PHE A 164 32.94 3.92 26.20
C PHE A 164 33.26 4.57 27.56
N VAL A 165 32.76 3.97 28.63
CA VAL A 165 33.16 4.32 29.99
C VAL A 165 34.57 3.78 30.18
N ASN A 166 35.58 4.64 30.03
CA ASN A 166 36.94 4.34 30.43
C ASN A 166 36.99 4.25 31.96
N GLN A 167 36.93 3.03 32.50
CA GLN A 167 37.40 2.72 33.84
C GLN A 167 38.82 2.16 33.71
N GLY A 168 39.81 3.01 33.99
CA GLY A 168 41.20 2.60 34.06
C GLY A 168 42.12 3.79 34.35
N GLU A 169 42.79 3.71 35.49
CA GLU A 169 44.07 4.37 35.82
C GLU A 169 44.04 5.79 36.42
N GLU A 170 43.66 5.88 37.69
CA GLU A 170 44.32 6.78 38.65
C GLU A 170 44.67 5.98 39.92
N GLU A 171 45.56 5.00 39.77
CA GLU A 171 46.24 4.35 40.89
C GLU A 171 47.75 4.25 40.63
N ALA A 172 48.40 5.36 40.26
CA ALA A 172 49.85 5.47 40.34
C ALA A 172 50.32 6.93 40.24
N GLU A 173 50.42 7.64 41.36
CA GLU A 173 51.69 8.25 41.78
C GLU A 173 51.60 8.81 43.21
N LYS A 174 52.15 8.03 44.14
CA LYS A 174 52.51 8.47 45.49
C LYS A 174 53.82 9.28 45.42
N LYS A 175 53.75 10.52 45.90
CA LYS A 175 54.77 11.27 46.68
C LYS A 175 56.13 11.61 46.02
N PRO A 176 56.74 12.75 46.39
CA PRO A 176 57.31 12.98 47.74
C PRO A 176 56.42 13.77 48.71
#